data_AF-A0A9R1WMS5-F1
#
_entry.id   AF-A0A9R1WMS5-F1
#
_cell.length_a   1.000
_cell.length_b   1.000
_cell.length_c   1.000
_cell.angle_alpha   90.00
_cell.angle_beta   90.00
_cell.angle_gamma   90.00
#
_symmetry.space_group_name_H-M   'P 1'
#
loop_
_entity.id
_entity.type
_entity.pdbx_description
1 polymer ?
#
loop_
_entity_poly.entity_id
_entity_poly.type
_entity_poly.pdbx_seq_one_letter_code
_entity_poly.pdbx_strand_id
1 'polypeptide(L)'
;MDHSSGEDWIASDKSSGSSNYVWLACSDDFESQGEIGDYLRKKHELRTISDLVQEAVQTRNKTVVELASEIDRRNENLDDLQIKYIQKRVSLSRMLEEKYSLHQAFYENEMLVVKLEKGKKKLNSLMKKLKTRREKGWVLKKVLGFGRQLDVEQKLEMRIKELKRKVQMMKHLGDEDDAAVQEKITKMNNELEINMEEMENMENLNQTHLVKECQSNDELKEVRKELIKGLKGTLSGRTNIGVKRMGEIDMKAFHDACKEKFGNEEAQIKASELCSMWQEKLKNPEWHPDGDNLKEVINEEDELLKNLKAEWGGWVVGAFKEMNEYNPSGRYVVNELWNFKDNRKATLKEVISYIFKNLKSLKRKEKLENEEAEIKASETRSLWQNKVKNHPEWHVVEVDGDAEEVKNLKAEGGNGIFDEVVAALKEMNEYNYNPSGRYVVNKIWNLKDNHKAATLKEKRIFLLKMMVFGAILMTVVIMLLTKFPLLLTFPQVLL
;
A
#
# COMPACT_ATOMS: atom_id res chain seq x y z
N MET A 1 107.95 -17.40 11.29
CA MET A 1 108.21 -18.74 10.76
C MET A 1 109.02 -18.51 9.50
N ASP A 2 110.31 -18.85 9.54
CA ASP A 2 111.17 -18.77 8.36
C ASP A 2 110.59 -19.64 7.26
N HIS A 3 110.47 -19.07 6.06
CA HIS A 3 109.89 -19.72 4.90
C HIS A 3 110.95 -20.59 4.23
N SER A 4 111.09 -21.84 4.66
CA SER A 4 111.89 -22.85 3.96
C SER A 4 111.10 -23.38 2.76
N SER A 5 111.58 -23.11 1.54
CA SER A 5 110.93 -23.48 0.29
C SER A 5 111.21 -24.94 -0.12
N GLY A 6 110.45 -25.47 -1.09
CA GLY A 6 110.72 -26.80 -1.66
C GLY A 6 112.09 -26.89 -2.35
N GLU A 7 112.58 -25.77 -2.88
CA GLU A 7 113.94 -25.67 -3.46
C GLU A 7 115.01 -25.80 -2.36
N ASP A 8 114.77 -25.22 -1.18
CA ASP A 8 115.66 -25.33 -0.01
C ASP A 8 115.70 -26.76 0.55
N TRP A 9 114.63 -27.55 0.36
CA TRP A 9 114.60 -28.96 0.73
C TRP A 9 115.45 -29.82 -0.22
N ILE A 10 115.35 -29.57 -1.54
CA ILE A 10 116.14 -30.28 -2.56
C ILE A 10 117.64 -29.94 -2.41
N ALA A 11 117.96 -28.70 -2.04
CA ALA A 11 119.34 -28.24 -1.84
C ALA A 11 119.95 -28.61 -0.47
N SER A 12 119.16 -29.15 0.47
CA SER A 12 119.62 -29.49 1.82
C SER A 12 120.46 -30.78 1.81
N ASP A 13 121.73 -30.70 2.24
CA ASP A 13 122.58 -31.86 2.48
C ASP A 13 122.03 -32.65 3.68
N LYS A 14 121.82 -33.97 3.52
CA LYS A 14 121.02 -34.85 4.41
C LYS A 14 121.54 -35.00 5.86
N SER A 15 122.52 -34.19 6.26
CA SER A 15 123.29 -34.30 7.50
C SER A 15 123.04 -33.20 8.54
N SER A 16 122.06 -32.31 8.37
CA SER A 16 121.83 -31.22 9.34
C SER A 16 120.35 -30.97 9.69
N GLY A 17 119.90 -31.47 10.86
CA GLY A 17 118.80 -30.89 11.64
C GLY A 17 117.34 -31.10 11.17
N SER A 18 116.44 -31.23 12.14
CA SER A 18 114.97 -31.33 11.98
C SER A 18 114.35 -29.99 11.56
N SER A 19 114.61 -29.54 10.33
CA SER A 19 113.95 -28.37 9.75
C SER A 19 112.68 -28.77 9.02
N ASN A 20 111.54 -28.13 9.36
CA ASN A 20 110.28 -28.34 8.65
C ASN A 20 110.28 -27.50 7.36
N TYR A 21 110.05 -28.16 6.22
CA TYR A 21 109.87 -27.54 4.91
C TYR A 21 108.41 -27.62 4.49
N VAL A 22 107.88 -26.53 3.93
CA VAL A 22 106.48 -26.48 3.49
C VAL A 22 106.45 -25.80 2.12
N TRP A 23 105.91 -26.50 1.11
CA TRP A 23 105.68 -25.95 -0.22
C TRP A 23 104.27 -26.28 -0.70
N LEU A 24 103.84 -25.53 -1.72
CA LEU A 24 102.60 -25.82 -2.41
C LEU A 24 102.86 -26.97 -3.39
N ALA A 25 102.12 -28.07 -3.24
CA ALA A 25 102.22 -29.21 -4.14
C ALA A 25 101.85 -28.78 -5.57
N CYS A 26 102.77 -28.98 -6.52
CA CYS A 26 102.58 -28.61 -7.92
C CYS A 26 102.41 -29.85 -8.83
N SER A 27 102.39 -29.63 -10.15
CA SER A 27 102.29 -30.72 -11.14
C SER A 27 103.40 -31.76 -10.94
N ASP A 28 104.61 -31.31 -10.62
CA ASP A 28 105.78 -32.18 -10.45
C ASP A 28 105.63 -33.10 -9.22
N ASP A 29 105.07 -32.60 -8.11
CA ASP A 29 104.76 -33.40 -6.92
C ASP A 29 103.62 -34.39 -7.20
N PHE A 30 102.61 -33.97 -7.97
CA PHE A 30 101.46 -34.80 -8.36
C PHE A 30 101.86 -35.94 -9.31
N GLU A 31 102.85 -35.72 -10.17
CA GLU A 31 103.41 -36.71 -11.09
C GLU A 31 104.57 -37.52 -10.50
N SER A 32 105.07 -37.12 -9.33
CA SER A 32 106.16 -37.83 -8.65
C SER A 32 105.82 -39.30 -8.34
N GLN A 33 106.85 -40.15 -8.35
CA GLN A 33 106.76 -41.53 -7.90
C GLN A 33 107.09 -41.60 -6.39
N GLY A 34 106.21 -42.23 -5.62
CA GLY A 34 106.34 -42.37 -4.17
C GLY A 34 105.06 -42.02 -3.43
N GLU A 35 105.10 -42.11 -2.10
CA GLU A 35 103.93 -41.97 -1.23
C GLU A 35 103.22 -40.61 -1.37
N ILE A 36 103.99 -39.54 -1.66
CA ILE A 36 103.46 -38.18 -1.86
C ILE A 36 102.61 -38.09 -3.13
N GLY A 37 103.16 -38.49 -4.30
CA GLY A 37 102.43 -38.48 -5.56
C GLY A 37 101.22 -39.44 -5.57
N ASP A 38 101.36 -40.63 -4.97
CA ASP A 38 100.24 -41.59 -4.84
C ASP A 38 99.10 -41.05 -3.95
N TYR A 39 99.44 -40.38 -2.86
CA TYR A 39 98.46 -39.73 -2.00
C TYR A 39 97.72 -38.59 -2.72
N LEU A 40 98.45 -37.74 -3.44
CA LEU A 40 97.88 -36.62 -4.20
C LEU A 40 96.92 -37.11 -5.29
N ARG A 41 97.32 -38.10 -6.12
CA ARG A 41 96.44 -38.67 -7.16
C ARG A 41 95.20 -39.38 -6.60
N LYS A 42 95.29 -39.98 -5.41
CA LYS A 42 94.17 -40.69 -4.78
C LYS A 42 93.13 -39.75 -4.17
N LYS A 43 93.55 -38.57 -3.69
CA LYS A 43 92.68 -37.65 -2.94
C LYS A 43 92.36 -36.33 -3.64
N HIS A 44 93.11 -35.96 -4.67
CA HIS A 44 93.01 -34.66 -5.32
C HIS A 44 93.06 -34.79 -6.85
N GLU A 45 92.47 -33.80 -7.53
CA GLU A 45 92.57 -33.63 -8.98
C GLU A 45 93.56 -32.50 -9.27
N LEU A 46 94.48 -32.71 -10.22
CA LEU A 46 95.34 -31.64 -10.72
C LEU A 46 94.48 -30.67 -11.56
N ARG A 47 94.47 -29.39 -11.18
CA ARG A 47 93.77 -28.33 -11.91
C ARG A 47 94.70 -27.17 -12.20
N THR A 48 94.54 -26.55 -13.37
CA THR A 48 95.29 -25.33 -13.69
C THR A 48 94.67 -24.13 -12.99
N ILE A 49 95.49 -23.12 -12.66
CA ILE A 49 95.00 -21.82 -12.16
C ILE A 49 93.95 -21.22 -13.13
N SER A 50 94.15 -21.39 -14.45
CA SER A 50 93.21 -20.93 -15.47
C SER A 50 91.82 -21.57 -15.35
N ASP A 51 91.76 -22.88 -15.10
CA ASP A 51 90.49 -23.63 -14.99
C ASP A 51 89.70 -23.19 -13.75
N LEU A 52 90.39 -23.04 -12.62
CA LEU A 52 89.84 -22.52 -11.37
C LEU A 52 89.30 -21.09 -11.53
N VAL A 53 90.05 -20.22 -12.21
CA VAL A 53 89.63 -18.84 -12.49
C VAL A 53 88.42 -18.81 -13.42
N GLN A 54 88.40 -19.64 -14.46
CA GLN A 54 87.29 -19.72 -15.41
C GLN A 54 86.02 -20.26 -14.76
N GLU A 55 86.10 -21.31 -13.95
CA GLU A 55 84.98 -21.86 -13.19
C GLU A 55 84.41 -20.83 -12.20
N ALA A 56 85.30 -20.11 -11.49
CA ALA A 56 84.90 -19.03 -10.60
C ALA A 56 84.20 -17.87 -11.35
N VAL A 57 84.70 -17.49 -12.53
CA VAL A 57 84.08 -16.46 -13.38
C VAL A 57 82.73 -16.93 -13.92
N GLN A 58 82.60 -18.17 -14.38
CA GLN A 58 81.35 -18.73 -14.87
C GLN A 58 80.29 -18.80 -13.77
N THR A 59 80.67 -19.25 -12.57
CA THR A 59 79.78 -19.31 -11.41
C THR A 59 79.29 -17.92 -11.03
N ARG A 60 80.20 -16.94 -10.98
CA ARG A 60 79.85 -15.53 -10.74
C ARG A 60 78.97 -14.95 -11.84
N ASN A 61 79.24 -15.25 -13.11
CA ASN A 61 78.42 -14.74 -14.22
C ASN A 61 77.00 -15.32 -14.16
N LYS A 62 76.86 -16.60 -13.81
CA LYS A 62 75.55 -17.23 -13.62
C LYS A 62 74.74 -16.54 -12.53
N THR A 63 75.33 -16.29 -11.36
CA THR A 63 74.63 -15.58 -10.28
C THR A 63 74.28 -14.15 -10.64
N VAL A 64 75.14 -13.46 -11.40
CA VAL A 64 74.86 -12.11 -11.90
C VAL A 64 73.65 -12.10 -12.86
N VAL A 65 73.56 -13.07 -13.79
CA VAL A 65 72.42 -13.18 -14.72
C VAL A 65 71.12 -13.49 -13.97
N GLU A 66 71.15 -14.42 -13.01
CA GLU A 66 69.98 -14.74 -12.18
C GLU A 66 69.49 -13.52 -11.40
N LEU A 67 70.41 -12.78 -10.76
CA LEU A 67 70.06 -11.55 -10.04
C LEU A 67 69.52 -10.46 -10.98
N ALA A 68 70.11 -10.28 -12.16
CA ALA A 68 69.62 -9.33 -13.16
C ALA A 68 68.18 -9.67 -13.59
N SER A 69 67.90 -10.95 -13.87
CA SER A 69 66.54 -11.38 -14.24
C SER A 69 65.51 -11.16 -13.13
N GLU A 70 65.90 -11.34 -11.86
CA GLU A 70 65.01 -11.06 -10.73
C GLU A 70 64.80 -9.55 -10.52
N ILE A 71 65.82 -8.71 -10.79
CA ILE A 71 65.67 -7.25 -10.81
C ILE A 71 64.68 -6.83 -11.89
N ASP A 72 64.81 -7.36 -13.11
CA ASP A 72 63.91 -7.03 -14.23
C ASP A 72 62.46 -7.42 -13.89
N ARG A 73 62.25 -8.64 -13.39
CA ARG A 73 60.92 -9.12 -12.97
C ARG A 73 60.30 -8.25 -11.87
N ARG A 74 61.12 -7.78 -10.91
CA ARG A 74 60.65 -6.87 -9.86
C ARG A 74 60.32 -5.49 -10.39
N ASN A 75 61.10 -4.96 -11.32
CA ASN A 75 60.85 -3.68 -11.98
C ASN A 75 59.53 -3.72 -12.76
N GLU A 76 59.29 -4.76 -13.54
CA GLU A 76 58.02 -4.95 -14.27
C GLU A 76 56.80 -5.00 -13.32
N ASN A 77 56.92 -5.72 -12.20
CA ASN A 77 55.86 -5.78 -11.20
C ASN A 77 55.62 -4.42 -10.52
N LEU A 78 56.68 -3.64 -10.29
CA LEU A 78 56.60 -2.29 -9.75
C LEU A 78 55.86 -1.35 -10.71
N ASP A 79 56.16 -1.42 -12.01
CA ASP A 79 55.50 -0.64 -13.05
C ASP A 79 54.00 -1.00 -13.16
N ASP A 80 53.64 -2.29 -13.14
CA ASP A 80 52.24 -2.72 -13.17
C ASP A 80 51.45 -2.25 -11.93
N LEU A 81 52.07 -2.32 -10.75
CA LEU A 81 51.49 -1.78 -9.52
C LEU A 81 51.29 -0.26 -9.60
N GLN A 82 52.25 0.47 -10.18
CA GLN A 82 52.16 1.92 -10.37
C GLN A 82 51.05 2.29 -11.35
N ILE A 83 50.91 1.57 -12.46
CA ILE A 83 49.81 1.75 -13.42
C ILE A 83 48.46 1.50 -12.75
N LYS A 84 48.31 0.38 -12.04
CA LYS A 84 47.08 0.06 -11.29
C LYS A 84 46.74 1.11 -10.25
N TYR A 85 47.74 1.63 -9.54
CA TYR A 85 47.55 2.71 -8.56
C TYR A 85 47.05 3.99 -9.24
N ILE A 86 47.67 4.40 -10.35
CA ILE A 86 47.27 5.61 -11.10
C ILE A 86 45.85 5.45 -11.65
N GLN A 87 45.51 4.31 -12.24
CA GLN A 87 44.18 4.03 -12.75
C GLN A 87 43.12 4.11 -11.65
N LYS A 88 43.37 3.48 -10.49
CA LYS A 88 42.46 3.56 -9.33
C LYS A 88 42.31 4.98 -8.83
N ARG A 89 43.40 5.76 -8.76
CA ARG A 89 43.38 7.16 -8.34
C ARG A 89 42.51 8.01 -9.26
N VAL A 90 42.68 7.89 -10.58
CA VAL A 90 41.87 8.64 -11.57
C VAL A 90 40.40 8.24 -11.52
N SER A 91 40.11 6.94 -11.41
CA SER A 91 38.73 6.46 -11.26
C SER A 91 38.08 6.99 -9.99
N LEU A 92 38.82 7.05 -8.88
CA LEU A 92 38.33 7.58 -7.61
C LEU A 92 38.05 9.08 -7.69
N SER A 93 38.93 9.85 -8.31
CA SER A 93 38.73 11.29 -8.56
C SER A 93 37.46 11.55 -9.38
N ARG A 94 37.26 10.81 -10.48
CA ARG A 94 36.05 10.93 -11.31
C ARG A 94 34.78 10.62 -10.52
N MET A 95 34.78 9.53 -9.72
CA MET A 95 33.63 9.19 -8.88
C MET A 95 33.34 10.27 -7.81
N LEU A 96 34.38 10.91 -7.27
CA LEU A 96 34.20 12.03 -6.34
C LEU A 96 33.55 13.23 -7.03
N GLU A 97 34.02 13.62 -8.21
CA GLU A 97 33.42 14.71 -8.99
C GLU A 97 31.95 14.42 -9.36
N GLU A 98 31.65 13.21 -9.83
CA GLU A 98 30.27 12.77 -10.11
C GLU A 98 29.40 12.84 -8.85
N LYS A 99 29.92 12.40 -7.69
CA LYS A 99 29.23 12.51 -6.41
C LYS A 99 28.95 13.97 -6.04
N TYR A 100 29.93 14.86 -6.18
CA TYR A 100 29.73 16.29 -5.90
C TYR A 100 28.70 16.93 -6.82
N SER A 101 28.75 16.61 -8.12
CA SER A 101 27.78 17.09 -9.11
C SER A 101 26.35 16.62 -8.78
N LEU A 102 26.18 15.34 -8.46
CA LEU A 102 24.89 14.78 -8.06
C LEU A 102 24.35 15.43 -6.78
N HIS A 103 25.21 15.67 -5.79
CA HIS A 103 24.81 16.29 -4.53
C HIS A 103 24.34 17.74 -4.74
N GLN A 104 25.01 18.49 -5.61
CA GLN A 104 24.59 19.84 -5.99
C GLN A 104 23.25 19.83 -6.73
N ALA A 105 23.09 18.95 -7.73
CA ALA A 105 21.83 18.79 -8.46
C ALA A 105 20.67 18.39 -7.53
N PHE A 106 20.94 17.57 -6.50
CA PHE A 106 19.96 17.20 -5.49
C PHE A 106 19.48 18.43 -4.69
N TYR A 107 20.40 19.27 -4.20
CA TYR A 107 20.04 20.49 -3.48
C TYR A 107 19.25 21.49 -4.35
N GLU A 108 19.64 21.66 -5.60
CA GLU A 108 18.92 22.53 -6.53
C GLU A 108 17.49 22.01 -6.78
N ASN A 109 17.34 20.70 -6.97
CA ASN A 109 16.03 20.05 -7.09
C ASN A 109 15.17 20.23 -5.83
N GLU A 110 15.74 20.06 -4.65
CA GLU A 110 15.03 20.27 -3.38
C GLU A 110 14.52 21.71 -3.25
N MET A 111 15.33 22.69 -3.62
CA MET A 111 14.95 24.11 -3.64
C MET A 111 13.81 24.39 -4.65
N LEU A 112 13.85 23.75 -5.83
CA LEU A 112 12.80 23.86 -6.84
C LEU A 112 11.49 23.23 -6.35
N VAL A 113 11.55 22.06 -5.70
CA VAL A 113 10.38 21.42 -5.09
C VAL A 113 9.72 22.35 -4.08
N VAL A 114 10.49 22.99 -3.20
CA VAL A 114 9.95 23.96 -2.22
C VAL A 114 9.28 25.15 -2.91
N LYS A 115 9.86 25.69 -4.00
CA LYS A 115 9.24 26.77 -4.79
C LYS A 115 7.93 26.31 -5.44
N LEU A 116 7.89 25.12 -6.03
CA LEU A 116 6.69 24.53 -6.63
C LEU A 116 5.58 24.32 -5.59
N GLU A 117 5.91 23.83 -4.40
CA GLU A 117 4.95 23.67 -3.32
C GLU A 117 4.34 25.00 -2.86
N LYS A 118 5.17 26.04 -2.71
CA LYS A 118 4.70 27.40 -2.42
C LYS A 118 3.76 27.91 -3.52
N GLY A 119 4.12 27.71 -4.79
CA GLY A 119 3.29 28.04 -5.95
C GLY A 119 1.94 27.32 -5.92
N LYS A 120 1.94 26.01 -5.64
CA LYS A 120 0.74 25.17 -5.54
C LYS A 120 -0.18 25.62 -4.40
N LYS A 121 0.38 25.98 -3.23
CA LYS A 121 -0.40 26.54 -2.11
C LYS A 121 -1.10 27.85 -2.51
N LYS A 122 -0.39 28.75 -3.20
CA LYS A 122 -0.95 30.03 -3.71
C LYS A 122 -2.04 29.80 -4.77
N LEU A 123 -1.83 28.87 -5.70
CA LEU A 123 -2.84 28.51 -6.70
C LEU A 123 -4.12 27.96 -6.06
N ASN A 124 -3.96 27.06 -5.08
CA ASN A 124 -5.10 26.49 -4.35
C ASN A 124 -5.90 27.56 -3.60
N SER A 125 -5.24 28.55 -2.98
CA SER A 125 -5.94 29.63 -2.29
C SER A 125 -6.68 30.55 -3.27
N LEU A 126 -6.09 30.85 -4.43
CA LEU A 126 -6.72 31.62 -5.49
C LEU A 126 -7.94 30.88 -6.07
N MET A 127 -7.82 29.57 -6.29
CA MET A 127 -8.90 28.73 -6.80
C MET A 127 -10.09 28.69 -5.84
N LYS A 128 -9.84 28.59 -4.51
CA LYS A 128 -10.89 28.71 -3.50
C LYS A 128 -11.59 30.07 -3.58
N LYS A 129 -10.84 31.19 -3.65
CA LYS A 129 -11.41 32.55 -3.76
C LYS A 129 -12.27 32.72 -5.02
N LEU A 130 -11.81 32.23 -6.17
CA LEU A 130 -12.56 32.31 -7.43
C LEU A 130 -13.86 31.50 -7.38
N LYS A 131 -13.82 30.30 -6.80
CA LYS A 131 -15.01 29.46 -6.63
C LYS A 131 -16.06 30.17 -5.78
N THR A 132 -15.66 30.72 -4.63
CA THR A 132 -16.54 31.51 -3.76
C THR A 132 -17.09 32.76 -4.46
N ARG A 133 -16.27 33.47 -5.24
CA ARG A 133 -16.77 34.63 -6.02
C ARG A 133 -17.82 34.23 -7.06
N ARG A 134 -17.62 33.08 -7.74
CA ARG A 134 -18.58 32.58 -8.72
C ARG A 134 -19.90 32.17 -8.06
N GLU A 135 -19.84 31.47 -6.94
CA GLU A 135 -21.02 31.09 -6.15
C GLU A 135 -21.78 32.32 -5.67
N LYS A 136 -21.09 33.31 -5.06
CA LYS A 136 -21.70 34.58 -4.66
C LYS A 136 -22.30 35.35 -5.83
N GLY A 137 -21.60 35.40 -6.96
CA GLY A 137 -22.10 36.07 -8.18
C GLY A 137 -23.34 35.41 -8.76
N TRP A 138 -23.43 34.07 -8.72
CA TRP A 138 -24.61 33.34 -9.18
C TRP A 138 -25.82 33.59 -8.25
N VAL A 139 -25.62 33.54 -6.93
CA VAL A 139 -26.67 33.87 -5.94
C VAL A 139 -27.15 35.30 -6.13
N LEU A 140 -26.24 36.27 -6.27
CA LEU A 140 -26.58 37.66 -6.53
C LEU A 140 -27.39 37.83 -7.82
N LYS A 141 -27.01 37.15 -8.91
CA LYS A 141 -27.74 37.17 -10.18
C LYS A 141 -29.17 36.62 -10.02
N LYS A 142 -29.35 35.56 -9.22
CA LYS A 142 -30.66 34.99 -8.91
C LYS A 142 -31.52 35.95 -8.08
N VAL A 143 -30.99 36.51 -7.00
CA VAL A 143 -31.67 37.50 -6.14
C VAL A 143 -32.09 38.73 -6.94
N LEU A 144 -31.20 39.28 -7.77
CA LEU A 144 -31.55 40.40 -8.66
C LEU A 144 -32.62 40.03 -9.70
N GLY A 145 -32.67 38.78 -10.13
CA GLY A 145 -33.73 38.27 -11.00
C GLY A 145 -35.09 38.28 -10.29
N PHE A 146 -35.15 37.71 -9.08
CA PHE A 146 -36.36 37.71 -8.26
C PHE A 146 -36.81 39.14 -7.90
N GLY A 147 -35.88 40.05 -7.60
CA GLY A 147 -36.20 41.46 -7.35
C GLY A 147 -36.87 42.15 -8.53
N ARG A 148 -36.49 41.82 -9.78
CA ARG A 148 -37.17 42.36 -10.98
C ARG A 148 -38.55 41.74 -11.18
N GLN A 149 -38.73 40.45 -10.90
CA GLN A 149 -40.05 39.81 -10.99
C GLN A 149 -41.03 40.42 -9.98
N LEU A 150 -40.59 40.62 -8.73
CA LEU A 150 -41.38 41.28 -7.71
C LEU A 150 -41.79 42.71 -8.09
N ASP A 151 -40.90 43.48 -8.72
CA ASP A 151 -41.24 44.84 -9.21
C ASP A 151 -42.33 44.82 -10.31
N VAL A 152 -42.30 43.82 -11.21
CA VAL A 152 -43.33 43.64 -12.23
C VAL A 152 -44.67 43.25 -11.60
N GLU A 153 -44.65 42.29 -10.66
CA GLU A 153 -45.84 41.82 -9.94
C GLU A 153 -46.51 42.96 -9.18
N GLN A 154 -45.73 43.77 -8.44
CA GLN A 154 -46.24 44.95 -7.73
C GLN A 154 -46.83 46.00 -8.67
N LYS A 155 -46.22 46.23 -9.84
CA LYS A 155 -46.74 47.16 -10.85
C LYS A 155 -48.07 46.69 -11.43
N LEU A 156 -48.19 45.41 -11.75
CA LEU A 156 -49.45 44.82 -12.22
C LEU A 156 -50.53 44.93 -11.16
N GLU A 157 -50.20 44.66 -9.89
CA GLU A 157 -51.15 44.77 -8.78
C GLU A 157 -51.68 46.20 -8.59
N MET A 158 -50.80 47.20 -8.67
CA MET A 158 -51.22 48.60 -8.66
C MET A 158 -52.12 48.95 -9.85
N ARG A 159 -51.79 48.47 -11.06
CA ARG A 159 -52.57 48.71 -12.28
C ARG A 159 -53.96 48.09 -12.20
N ILE A 160 -54.08 46.84 -11.74
CA ILE A 160 -55.34 46.15 -11.52
C ILE A 160 -56.20 46.93 -10.51
N LYS A 161 -55.61 47.35 -9.38
CA LYS A 161 -56.32 48.17 -8.37
C LYS A 161 -56.82 49.50 -8.95
N GLU A 162 -56.01 50.17 -9.76
CA GLU A 162 -56.36 51.44 -10.40
C GLU A 162 -57.51 51.27 -11.41
N LEU A 163 -57.38 50.30 -12.33
CA LEU A 163 -58.40 50.00 -13.34
C LEU A 163 -59.73 49.59 -12.69
N LYS A 164 -59.68 48.74 -11.65
CA LYS A 164 -60.86 48.32 -10.88
C LYS A 164 -61.59 49.51 -10.26
N ARG A 165 -60.87 50.47 -9.66
CA ARG A 165 -61.46 51.71 -9.12
C ARG A 165 -62.07 52.59 -10.20
N LYS A 166 -61.40 52.76 -11.35
CA LYS A 166 -61.89 53.58 -12.48
C LYS A 166 -63.17 53.02 -13.08
N VAL A 167 -63.22 51.71 -13.31
CA VAL A 167 -64.43 51.01 -13.79
C VAL A 167 -65.57 51.21 -12.80
N GLN A 168 -65.32 51.08 -11.51
CA GLN A 168 -66.34 51.25 -10.47
C GLN A 168 -66.89 52.69 -10.43
N MET A 169 -66.02 53.71 -10.53
CA MET A 169 -66.47 55.11 -10.59
C MET A 169 -67.31 55.40 -11.84
N MET A 170 -66.88 54.94 -13.03
CA MET A 170 -67.64 55.19 -14.27
C MET A 170 -68.99 54.46 -14.27
N LYS A 171 -69.10 53.28 -13.64
CA LYS A 171 -70.39 52.60 -13.43
C LYS A 171 -71.34 53.34 -12.49
N HIS A 172 -70.84 54.19 -11.60
CA HIS A 172 -71.67 54.94 -10.64
C HIS A 172 -72.00 56.37 -11.10
N LEU A 173 -71.26 56.91 -12.07
CA LEU A 173 -71.36 58.31 -12.51
C LEU A 173 -71.82 58.48 -13.97
N GLY A 174 -71.82 57.41 -14.78
CA GLY A 174 -72.21 57.47 -16.18
C GLY A 174 -73.70 57.20 -16.37
N ASP A 175 -74.35 57.97 -17.25
CA ASP A 175 -75.71 57.66 -17.71
C ASP A 175 -75.67 56.34 -18.51
N GLU A 176 -76.57 55.41 -18.18
CA GLU A 176 -76.58 54.06 -18.78
C GLU A 176 -76.76 54.09 -20.30
N ASP A 177 -77.36 55.15 -20.84
CA ASP A 177 -77.65 55.36 -22.26
C ASP A 177 -76.50 56.00 -23.08
N ASP A 178 -75.41 56.44 -22.45
CA ASP A 178 -74.24 56.98 -23.16
C ASP A 178 -73.37 55.85 -23.73
N ALA A 179 -73.57 55.56 -25.01
CA ALA A 179 -72.83 54.54 -25.75
C ALA A 179 -71.31 54.72 -25.70
N ALA A 180 -70.80 55.96 -25.66
CA ALA A 180 -69.36 56.23 -25.60
C ALA A 180 -68.78 55.91 -24.20
N VAL A 181 -69.56 56.15 -23.14
CA VAL A 181 -69.19 55.74 -21.77
C VAL A 181 -69.18 54.22 -21.64
N GLN A 182 -70.19 53.53 -22.21
CA GLN A 182 -70.25 52.08 -22.20
C GLN A 182 -69.08 51.44 -22.99
N GLU A 183 -68.74 51.96 -24.16
CA GLU A 183 -67.58 51.49 -24.94
C GLU A 183 -66.25 51.66 -24.17
N LYS A 184 -66.11 52.73 -23.39
CA LYS A 184 -64.92 52.95 -22.55
C LYS A 184 -64.87 52.00 -21.35
N ILE A 185 -66.01 51.69 -20.74
CA ILE A 185 -66.13 50.71 -19.66
C ILE A 185 -65.79 49.30 -20.17
N THR A 186 -66.30 48.89 -21.32
CA THR A 186 -65.99 47.57 -21.91
C THR A 186 -64.50 47.44 -22.25
N LYS A 187 -63.89 48.48 -22.83
CA LYS A 187 -62.45 48.49 -23.11
C LYS A 187 -61.59 48.37 -21.84
N MET A 188 -61.95 49.10 -20.77
CA MET A 188 -61.23 49.01 -19.49
C MET A 188 -61.44 47.66 -18.79
N ASN A 189 -62.62 47.04 -18.92
CA ASN A 189 -62.86 45.70 -18.40
C ASN A 189 -62.00 44.66 -19.11
N ASN A 190 -61.89 44.71 -20.43
CA ASN A 190 -61.02 43.81 -21.19
C ASN A 190 -59.53 43.98 -20.78
N GLU A 191 -59.06 45.22 -20.59
CA GLU A 191 -57.69 45.47 -20.09
C GLU A 191 -57.50 44.97 -18.65
N LEU A 192 -58.52 45.11 -17.80
CA LEU A 192 -58.50 44.58 -16.43
C LEU A 192 -58.41 43.06 -16.41
N GLU A 193 -59.19 42.39 -17.27
CA GLU A 193 -59.22 40.93 -17.42
C GLU A 193 -57.87 40.38 -17.89
N ILE A 194 -57.28 40.97 -18.93
CA ILE A 194 -55.93 40.59 -19.41
C ILE A 194 -54.88 40.72 -18.28
N ASN A 195 -54.91 41.81 -17.52
CA ASN A 195 -53.95 42.01 -16.42
C ASN A 195 -54.19 41.03 -15.26
N MET A 196 -55.45 40.67 -14.96
CA MET A 196 -55.79 39.66 -13.95
C MET A 196 -55.32 38.26 -14.37
N GLU A 197 -55.53 37.89 -15.64
CA GLU A 197 -55.03 36.63 -16.21
C GLU A 197 -53.49 36.57 -16.17
N GLU A 198 -52.80 37.66 -16.49
CA GLU A 198 -51.33 37.73 -16.42
C GLU A 198 -50.81 37.55 -14.99
N MET A 199 -51.50 38.14 -14.00
CA MET A 199 -51.18 37.96 -12.58
C MET A 199 -51.42 36.52 -12.11
N GLU A 200 -52.55 35.92 -12.45
CA GLU A 200 -52.88 34.53 -12.12
C GLU A 200 -51.86 33.56 -12.72
N ASN A 201 -51.45 33.77 -13.97
CA ASN A 201 -50.41 32.99 -14.62
C ASN A 201 -49.06 33.09 -13.90
N MET A 202 -48.70 34.26 -13.39
CA MET A 202 -47.47 34.49 -12.63
C MET A 202 -47.52 33.78 -11.26
N GLU A 203 -48.64 33.85 -10.55
CA GLU A 203 -48.85 33.13 -9.29
C GLU A 203 -48.80 31.61 -9.47
N ASN A 204 -49.48 31.08 -10.50
CA ASN A 204 -49.48 29.66 -10.83
C ASN A 204 -48.08 29.13 -11.15
N LEU A 205 -47.27 29.91 -11.88
CA LEU A 205 -45.88 29.56 -12.16
C LEU A 205 -45.04 29.56 -10.87
N ASN A 206 -45.21 30.56 -10.00
CA ASN A 206 -44.52 30.65 -8.71
C ASN A 206 -44.86 29.47 -7.80
N GLN A 207 -46.14 29.09 -7.69
CA GLN A 207 -46.58 27.91 -6.95
C GLN A 207 -45.97 26.62 -7.52
N THR A 208 -45.97 26.47 -8.83
CA THR A 208 -45.35 25.31 -9.50
C THR A 208 -43.85 25.22 -9.21
N HIS A 209 -43.14 26.35 -9.23
CA HIS A 209 -41.73 26.42 -8.90
C HIS A 209 -41.46 26.03 -7.44
N LEU A 210 -42.27 26.53 -6.50
CA LEU A 210 -42.18 26.19 -5.08
C LEU A 210 -42.35 24.68 -4.86
N VAL A 211 -43.40 24.08 -5.44
CA VAL A 211 -43.67 22.64 -5.33
C VAL A 211 -42.49 21.82 -5.86
N LYS A 212 -41.93 22.19 -7.02
CA LYS A 212 -40.76 21.50 -7.59
C LYS A 212 -39.50 21.66 -6.74
N GLU A 213 -39.29 22.82 -6.14
CA GLU A 213 -38.16 23.04 -5.23
C GLU A 213 -38.29 22.19 -3.97
N CYS A 214 -39.48 22.15 -3.36
CA CYS A 214 -39.77 21.27 -2.22
C CYS A 214 -39.51 19.80 -2.57
N GLN A 215 -40.05 19.32 -3.70
CA GLN A 215 -39.84 17.95 -4.17
C GLN A 215 -38.35 17.62 -4.34
N SER A 216 -37.59 18.48 -5.03
CA SER A 216 -36.16 18.26 -5.24
C SER A 216 -35.36 18.30 -3.93
N ASN A 217 -35.70 19.20 -3.01
CA ASN A 217 -35.07 19.27 -1.71
C ASN A 217 -35.35 18.02 -0.87
N ASP A 218 -36.55 17.46 -0.95
CA ASP A 218 -36.92 16.24 -0.22
C ASP A 218 -36.21 15.01 -0.80
N GLU A 219 -36.08 14.90 -2.13
CA GLU A 219 -35.23 13.89 -2.77
C GLU A 219 -33.78 13.99 -2.29
N LEU A 220 -33.21 15.19 -2.23
CA LEU A 220 -31.84 15.42 -1.75
C LEU A 220 -31.66 15.02 -0.29
N LYS A 221 -32.66 15.27 0.57
CA LYS A 221 -32.66 14.83 1.97
C LYS A 221 -32.70 13.31 2.07
N GLU A 222 -33.58 12.64 1.32
CA GLU A 222 -33.68 11.17 1.33
C GLU A 222 -32.40 10.50 0.80
N VAL A 223 -31.80 11.01 -0.28
CA VAL A 223 -30.48 10.55 -0.77
C VAL A 223 -29.43 10.66 0.34
N ARG A 224 -29.43 11.78 1.07
CA ARG A 224 -28.47 12.01 2.14
C ARG A 224 -28.66 11.05 3.31
N LYS A 225 -29.90 10.78 3.69
CA LYS A 225 -30.27 9.82 4.73
C LYS A 225 -29.88 8.39 4.35
N GLU A 226 -30.14 7.97 3.12
CA GLU A 226 -29.72 6.66 2.61
C GLU A 226 -28.19 6.55 2.51
N LEU A 227 -27.48 7.62 2.15
CA LEU A 227 -26.00 7.63 2.18
C LEU A 227 -25.45 7.47 3.60
N ILE A 228 -26.03 8.15 4.60
CA ILE A 228 -25.64 8.00 6.01
C ILE A 228 -25.84 6.55 6.47
N LYS A 229 -26.98 5.96 6.11
CA LYS A 229 -27.33 4.58 6.45
C LYS A 229 -26.43 3.57 5.75
N GLY A 230 -26.25 3.68 4.44
CA GLY A 230 -25.46 2.76 3.63
C GLY A 230 -23.96 2.84 3.89
N LEU A 231 -23.46 3.99 4.35
CA LEU A 231 -22.05 4.18 4.69
C LEU A 231 -21.74 3.91 6.17
N LYS A 232 -22.76 3.57 6.98
CA LYS A 232 -22.60 3.17 8.38
C LYS A 232 -21.68 1.95 8.45
N GLY A 233 -20.54 2.08 9.14
CA GLY A 233 -19.52 1.04 9.27
C GLY A 233 -18.40 1.04 8.22
N THR A 234 -18.63 1.61 7.02
CA THR A 234 -17.57 1.78 6.00
C THR A 234 -16.75 3.06 6.23
N LEU A 235 -17.37 4.08 6.84
CA LEU A 235 -16.72 5.33 7.24
C LEU A 235 -16.10 5.18 8.63
N SER A 236 -14.97 4.49 8.74
CA SER A 236 -14.19 4.46 9.98
C SER A 236 -13.30 5.71 10.12
N GLY A 237 -12.99 6.08 11.36
CA GLY A 237 -12.46 7.39 11.78
C GLY A 237 -11.09 7.83 11.22
N ARG A 238 -10.53 7.13 10.23
CA ARG A 238 -9.30 7.51 9.53
C ARG A 238 -9.53 8.26 8.21
N THR A 239 -10.79 8.54 7.87
CA THR A 239 -11.16 9.08 6.55
C THR A 239 -11.68 10.51 6.64
N ASN A 240 -11.33 11.35 5.65
CA ASN A 240 -11.67 12.78 5.66
C ASN A 240 -13.18 13.05 5.55
N ILE A 241 -13.94 12.09 5.01
CA ILE A 241 -15.40 12.12 4.93
C ILE A 241 -15.91 11.05 5.87
N GLY A 242 -16.87 11.37 6.73
CA GLY A 242 -17.48 10.41 7.64
C GLY A 242 -18.87 10.84 8.10
N VAL A 243 -19.45 10.07 9.02
CA VAL A 243 -20.70 10.44 9.70
C VAL A 243 -20.33 11.08 11.02
N LYS A 244 -20.78 12.32 11.24
CA LYS A 244 -20.69 13.03 12.52
C LYS A 244 -22.04 12.94 13.22
N ARG A 245 -22.01 12.75 14.55
CA ARG A 245 -23.17 12.72 15.42
C ARG A 245 -23.36 14.12 16.00
N MET A 246 -24.22 14.90 15.36
CA MET A 246 -24.47 16.31 15.72
C MET A 246 -25.24 16.37 17.03
N GLY A 247 -24.74 17.16 17.98
CA GLY A 247 -25.32 17.29 19.31
C GLY A 247 -24.93 16.20 20.30
N GLU A 248 -23.98 15.32 19.94
CA GLU A 248 -23.35 14.39 20.88
C GLU A 248 -22.11 15.03 21.52
N ILE A 249 -21.98 14.91 22.84
CA ILE A 249 -20.80 15.38 23.56
C ILE A 249 -19.58 14.54 23.15
N ASP A 250 -18.47 15.20 22.81
CA ASP A 250 -17.21 14.52 22.52
C ASP A 250 -16.65 13.86 23.78
N MET A 251 -16.95 12.56 23.94
CA MET A 251 -16.54 11.77 25.08
C MET A 251 -15.02 11.76 25.29
N LYS A 252 -14.22 11.85 24.22
CA LYS A 252 -12.76 11.85 24.33
C LYS A 252 -12.26 13.17 24.91
N ALA A 253 -12.72 14.28 24.35
CA ALA A 253 -12.36 15.61 24.86
C ALA A 253 -12.89 15.82 26.30
N PHE A 254 -14.07 15.28 26.59
CA PHE A 254 -14.67 15.33 27.93
C PHE A 254 -13.88 14.48 28.94
N HIS A 255 -13.41 13.30 28.53
CA HIS A 255 -12.55 12.45 29.33
C HIS A 255 -11.18 13.09 29.64
N ASP A 256 -10.59 13.77 28.67
CA ASP A 256 -9.32 14.48 28.88
C ASP A 256 -9.49 15.64 29.89
N ALA A 257 -10.62 16.36 29.87
CA ALA A 257 -10.96 17.35 30.89
C ALA A 257 -11.18 16.71 32.28
N CYS A 258 -11.80 15.54 32.35
CA CYS A 258 -11.96 14.79 33.61
C CYS A 258 -10.63 14.28 34.17
N LYS A 259 -9.65 13.91 33.31
CA LYS A 259 -8.30 13.55 33.74
C LYS A 259 -7.57 14.69 34.44
N GLU A 260 -7.70 15.91 33.92
CA GLU A 260 -7.09 17.09 34.54
C GLU A 260 -7.70 17.42 35.90
N LYS A 261 -9.00 17.18 36.08
CA LYS A 261 -9.72 17.51 37.32
C LYS A 261 -9.71 16.43 38.40
N PHE A 262 -9.81 15.16 38.03
CA PHE A 262 -10.04 14.04 38.95
C PHE A 262 -8.90 13.00 38.95
N GLY A 263 -7.88 13.19 38.11
CA GLY A 263 -6.79 12.22 37.97
C GLY A 263 -7.19 10.98 37.16
N ASN A 264 -6.20 10.14 36.81
CA ASN A 264 -6.40 9.04 35.84
C ASN A 264 -7.34 7.92 36.32
N GLU A 265 -7.40 7.64 37.62
CA GLU A 265 -8.16 6.50 38.16
C GLU A 265 -9.67 6.74 38.13
N GLU A 266 -10.12 7.97 38.42
CA GLU A 266 -11.54 8.32 38.45
C GLU A 266 -12.04 8.96 37.15
N ALA A 267 -11.13 9.43 36.28
CA ALA A 267 -11.49 10.17 35.07
C ALA A 267 -12.47 9.42 34.16
N GLN A 268 -12.31 8.11 34.00
CA GLN A 268 -13.18 7.35 33.10
C GLN A 268 -14.61 7.21 33.64
N ILE A 269 -14.74 6.97 34.94
CA ILE A 269 -16.03 6.85 35.61
C ILE A 269 -16.71 8.23 35.63
N LYS A 270 -15.99 9.27 36.06
CA LYS A 270 -16.51 10.64 36.11
C LYS A 270 -16.89 11.20 34.75
N ALA A 271 -16.07 10.95 33.72
CA ALA A 271 -16.39 11.35 32.35
C ALA A 271 -17.66 10.68 31.85
N SER A 272 -17.86 9.40 32.15
CA SER A 272 -19.06 8.66 31.72
C SER A 272 -20.32 9.14 32.45
N GLU A 273 -20.23 9.35 33.77
CA GLU A 273 -21.32 9.88 34.60
C GLU A 273 -21.76 11.28 34.13
N LEU A 274 -20.80 12.19 34.00
CA LEU A 274 -21.05 13.59 33.66
C LEU A 274 -21.46 13.77 32.20
N CYS A 275 -20.86 13.02 31.27
CA CYS A 275 -21.26 13.05 29.86
C CYS A 275 -22.71 12.58 29.71
N SER A 276 -23.10 11.51 30.39
CA SER A 276 -24.49 11.02 30.37
C SER A 276 -25.46 12.04 30.99
N MET A 277 -25.11 12.61 32.14
CA MET A 277 -25.91 13.66 32.79
C MET A 277 -26.11 14.88 31.89
N TRP A 278 -25.02 15.38 31.28
CA TRP A 278 -25.10 16.53 30.39
C TRP A 278 -25.81 16.22 29.09
N GLN A 279 -25.63 15.03 28.53
CA GLN A 279 -26.35 14.59 27.34
C GLN A 279 -27.87 14.50 27.58
N GLU A 280 -28.30 14.08 28.78
CA GLU A 280 -29.72 14.10 29.18
C GLU A 280 -30.23 15.53 29.40
N LYS A 281 -29.44 16.40 30.04
CA LYS A 281 -29.79 17.82 30.17
C LYS A 281 -29.97 18.51 28.82
N LEU A 282 -29.12 18.18 27.84
CA LEU A 282 -29.22 18.69 26.46
C LEU A 282 -30.50 18.24 25.73
N LYS A 283 -31.07 17.10 26.12
CA LYS A 283 -32.33 16.59 25.57
C LYS A 283 -33.56 17.22 26.21
N ASN A 284 -33.43 17.81 27.40
CA ASN A 284 -34.56 18.36 28.14
C ASN A 284 -35.20 19.51 27.35
N PRO A 285 -36.46 19.36 26.88
CA PRO A 285 -37.15 20.41 26.16
C PRO A 285 -37.35 21.65 27.01
N GLU A 286 -37.45 21.55 28.34
CA GLU A 286 -37.66 22.71 29.22
C GLU A 286 -36.44 23.64 29.33
N TRP A 287 -35.26 23.17 28.94
CA TRP A 287 -34.06 23.98 28.97
C TRP A 287 -33.94 24.85 27.72
N HIS A 288 -34.42 26.09 27.85
CA HIS A 288 -34.33 27.16 26.85
C HIS A 288 -33.45 28.31 27.40
N PRO A 289 -32.12 28.28 27.18
CA PRO A 289 -31.26 29.43 27.53
C PRO A 289 -31.60 30.70 26.71
N ASP A 290 -32.38 30.55 25.64
CA ASP A 290 -32.92 31.63 24.85
C ASP A 290 -34.34 31.93 25.36
N GLY A 291 -34.46 32.85 26.31
CA GLY A 291 -35.77 33.23 26.88
C GLY A 291 -36.78 33.65 25.81
N ASP A 292 -37.95 33.01 25.82
CA ASP A 292 -39.29 33.28 25.24
C ASP A 292 -39.46 34.01 23.88
N ASN A 293 -38.40 34.29 23.13
CA ASN A 293 -38.48 34.92 21.82
C ASN A 293 -38.03 33.96 20.73
N LEU A 294 -38.93 33.75 19.77
CA LEU A 294 -38.83 32.94 18.54
C LEU A 294 -37.71 33.38 17.56
N LYS A 295 -36.53 33.78 18.04
CA LYS A 295 -35.36 34.07 17.21
C LYS A 295 -34.16 33.26 17.68
N GLU A 296 -33.77 32.36 16.78
CA GLU A 296 -32.64 31.44 16.80
C GLU A 296 -31.28 32.17 16.89
N VAL A 297 -30.98 32.79 18.02
CA VAL A 297 -29.63 33.28 18.34
C VAL A 297 -29.32 32.85 19.76
N ILE A 298 -28.44 31.85 19.87
CA ILE A 298 -27.93 31.35 21.14
C ILE A 298 -27.33 32.53 21.90
N ASN A 299 -27.89 32.85 23.06
CA ASN A 299 -27.34 33.89 23.91
C ASN A 299 -25.98 33.44 24.46
N GLU A 300 -24.88 33.86 23.83
CA GLU A 300 -23.52 33.58 24.33
C GLU A 300 -23.24 34.22 25.69
N GLU A 301 -24.12 35.11 26.16
CA GLU A 301 -24.04 35.73 27.47
C GLU A 301 -24.76 34.98 28.58
N ASP A 302 -25.50 33.92 28.26
CA ASP A 302 -26.19 33.05 29.21
C ASP A 302 -25.23 32.56 30.31
N GLU A 303 -25.54 32.87 31.56
CA GLU A 303 -24.70 32.55 32.72
C GLU A 303 -24.50 31.03 32.88
N LEU A 304 -25.48 30.21 32.50
CA LEU A 304 -25.37 28.75 32.57
C LEU A 304 -24.39 28.23 31.50
N LEU A 305 -24.44 28.74 30.27
CA LEU A 305 -23.49 28.37 29.21
C LEU A 305 -22.06 28.86 29.52
N LYS A 306 -21.91 30.04 30.13
CA LYS A 306 -20.61 30.54 30.61
C LYS A 306 -20.05 29.68 31.75
N ASN A 307 -20.89 29.33 32.73
CA ASN A 307 -20.51 28.45 33.83
C ASN A 307 -20.17 27.04 33.34
N LEU A 308 -20.96 26.48 32.40
CA LEU A 308 -20.64 25.21 31.75
C LEU A 308 -19.29 25.24 31.04
N LYS A 309 -19.03 26.32 30.29
CA LYS A 309 -17.77 26.49 29.55
C LYS A 309 -16.58 26.61 30.50
N ALA A 310 -16.76 27.29 31.63
CA ALA A 310 -15.75 27.42 32.67
C ALA A 310 -15.53 26.11 33.44
N GLU A 311 -16.59 25.35 33.71
CA GLU A 311 -16.50 24.10 34.48
C GLU A 311 -16.04 22.90 33.66
N TRP A 312 -16.52 22.73 32.42
CA TRP A 312 -16.35 21.49 31.64
C TRP A 312 -15.78 21.73 30.24
N GLY A 313 -15.42 22.99 29.93
CA GLY A 313 -14.86 23.39 28.64
C GLY A 313 -15.92 23.67 27.58
N GLY A 314 -15.45 24.03 26.38
CA GLY A 314 -16.32 24.41 25.25
C GLY A 314 -17.07 23.26 24.57
N TRP A 315 -16.85 22.01 24.98
CA TRP A 315 -17.35 20.82 24.28
C TRP A 315 -18.85 20.59 24.47
N VAL A 316 -19.36 20.78 25.70
CA VAL A 316 -20.80 20.68 25.98
C VAL A 316 -21.56 21.83 25.32
N VAL A 317 -20.98 23.03 25.34
CA VAL A 317 -21.50 24.20 24.61
C VAL A 317 -21.49 23.94 23.11
N GLY A 318 -20.44 23.30 22.58
CA GLY A 318 -20.35 22.89 21.18
C GLY A 318 -21.46 21.92 20.79
N ALA A 319 -21.67 20.86 21.58
CA ALA A 319 -22.76 19.91 21.37
C ALA A 319 -24.13 20.59 21.44
N PHE A 320 -24.34 21.53 22.37
CA PHE A 320 -25.58 22.30 22.45
C PHE A 320 -25.84 23.15 21.20
N LYS A 321 -24.81 23.89 20.75
CA LYS A 321 -24.88 24.68 19.51
C LYS A 321 -25.22 23.81 18.30
N GLU A 322 -24.58 22.65 18.19
CA GLU A 322 -24.87 21.67 17.13
C GLU A 322 -26.29 21.10 17.22
N MET A 323 -26.79 20.83 18.43
CA MET A 323 -28.17 20.36 18.63
C MET A 323 -29.19 21.40 18.16
N ASN A 324 -28.97 22.68 18.49
CA ASN A 324 -29.86 23.77 18.07
C ASN A 324 -29.80 24.02 16.56
N GLU A 325 -28.62 23.91 15.93
CA GLU A 325 -28.48 24.13 14.49
C GLU A 325 -29.09 23.00 13.66
N TYR A 326 -28.98 21.75 14.11
CA TYR A 326 -29.35 20.57 13.30
C TYR A 326 -30.67 19.90 13.72
N ASN A 327 -31.11 20.06 14.98
CA ASN A 327 -32.35 19.47 15.48
C ASN A 327 -32.94 20.28 16.67
N PRO A 328 -33.28 21.56 16.45
CA PRO A 328 -33.72 22.45 17.53
C PRO A 328 -34.97 21.94 18.25
N SER A 329 -35.95 21.45 17.49
CA SER A 329 -37.23 20.97 18.03
C SER A 329 -37.15 19.54 18.56
N GLY A 330 -36.36 18.67 17.93
CA GLY A 330 -36.30 17.26 18.30
C GLY A 330 -35.35 16.95 19.46
N ARG A 331 -34.33 17.79 19.71
CA ARG A 331 -33.38 17.65 20.84
C ARG A 331 -32.70 16.28 20.94
N TYR A 332 -32.64 15.51 19.85
CA TYR A 332 -31.91 14.24 19.76
C TYR A 332 -30.74 14.33 18.78
N VAL A 333 -29.74 13.48 18.99
CA VAL A 333 -28.54 13.40 18.16
C VAL A 333 -28.89 13.05 16.72
N VAL A 334 -28.46 13.88 15.77
CA VAL A 334 -28.68 13.66 14.33
C VAL A 334 -27.38 13.27 13.65
N ASN A 335 -27.44 12.25 12.81
CA ASN A 335 -26.30 11.86 11.99
C ASN A 335 -26.19 12.75 10.76
N GLU A 336 -24.99 13.22 10.46
CA GLU A 336 -24.73 14.11 9.33
C GLU A 336 -23.46 13.69 8.59
N LEU A 337 -23.47 13.78 7.25
CA LEU A 337 -22.26 13.56 6.44
C LEU A 337 -21.33 14.76 6.62
N TRP A 338 -20.12 14.51 7.11
CA TRP A 338 -19.18 15.53 7.52
C TRP A 338 -17.84 15.40 6.81
N ASN A 339 -17.25 16.54 6.46
CA ASN A 339 -15.88 16.64 5.99
C ASN A 339 -15.02 17.11 7.17
N PHE A 340 -14.29 16.17 7.78
CA PHE A 340 -13.44 16.41 8.95
C PHE A 340 -12.19 17.23 8.62
N LYS A 341 -11.77 17.28 7.35
CA LYS A 341 -10.63 18.10 6.92
C LYS A 341 -10.97 19.58 6.89
N ASP A 342 -12.16 19.90 6.37
CA ASP A 342 -12.63 21.29 6.24
C ASP A 342 -13.54 21.71 7.42
N ASN A 343 -13.80 20.79 8.36
CA ASN A 343 -14.73 20.93 9.48
C ASN A 343 -16.10 21.53 9.10
N ARG A 344 -16.76 20.93 8.10
CA ARG A 344 -18.09 21.36 7.64
C ARG A 344 -18.89 20.19 7.10
N LYS A 345 -20.19 20.43 6.88
CA LYS A 345 -21.09 19.52 6.17
C LYS A 345 -20.49 19.09 4.81
N ALA A 346 -20.41 17.79 4.58
CA ALA A 346 -19.91 17.23 3.33
C ALA A 346 -20.96 17.38 2.22
N THR A 347 -20.50 17.79 1.04
CA THR A 347 -21.34 17.87 -0.15
C THR A 347 -21.55 16.48 -0.76
N LEU A 348 -22.68 16.26 -1.45
CA LEU A 348 -22.94 14.99 -2.13
C LEU A 348 -21.82 14.62 -3.12
N LYS A 349 -21.26 15.62 -3.82
CA LYS A 349 -20.12 15.43 -4.72
C LYS A 349 -18.89 14.88 -4.01
N GLU A 350 -18.57 15.37 -2.82
CA GLU A 350 -17.44 14.87 -2.02
C GLU A 350 -17.66 13.43 -1.59
N VAL A 351 -18.88 13.10 -1.14
CA VAL A 351 -19.26 11.75 -0.71
C VAL A 351 -19.21 10.76 -1.87
N ILE A 352 -19.78 11.10 -3.03
CA ILE A 352 -19.72 10.29 -4.25
C ILE A 352 -18.27 10.07 -4.69
N SER A 353 -17.46 11.14 -4.70
CA SER A 353 -16.04 11.05 -5.05
C SER A 353 -15.27 10.12 -4.12
N TYR A 354 -15.61 10.11 -2.83
CA TYR A 354 -15.04 9.21 -1.83
C TYR A 354 -15.43 7.75 -2.12
N ILE A 355 -16.72 7.48 -2.36
CA ILE A 355 -17.22 6.13 -2.70
C ILE A 355 -16.49 5.57 -3.93
N PHE A 356 -16.38 6.36 -5.01
CA PHE A 356 -15.69 5.90 -6.23
C PHE A 356 -14.21 5.59 -6.00
N LYS A 357 -13.52 6.35 -5.15
CA LYS A 357 -12.12 6.08 -4.82
C LYS A 357 -11.98 4.76 -4.06
N ASN A 358 -12.86 4.51 -3.09
CA ASN A 358 -12.86 3.28 -2.32
C ASN A 358 -13.21 2.04 -3.16
N LEU A 359 -14.17 2.17 -4.08
CA LEU A 359 -14.49 1.07 -5.00
C LEU A 359 -13.30 0.70 -5.90
N LYS A 360 -12.52 1.70 -6.35
CA LYS A 360 -11.32 1.47 -7.15
C LYS A 360 -10.21 0.78 -6.34
N SER A 361 -10.02 1.16 -5.08
CA SER A 361 -9.01 0.51 -4.23
C SER A 361 -9.38 -0.93 -3.90
N LEU A 362 -10.65 -1.21 -3.60
CA LEU A 362 -11.14 -2.57 -3.35
C LEU A 362 -10.92 -3.49 -4.56
N LYS A 363 -11.27 -3.03 -5.77
CA LYS A 363 -11.03 -3.81 -7.01
C LYS A 363 -9.55 -4.13 -7.24
N ARG A 364 -8.64 -3.21 -6.90
CA ARG A 364 -7.20 -3.45 -7.02
C ARG A 364 -6.72 -4.49 -6.01
N LYS A 365 -7.20 -4.40 -4.77
CA LYS A 365 -6.86 -5.34 -3.71
C LYS A 365 -7.33 -6.75 -4.05
N GLU A 366 -8.57 -6.88 -4.52
CA GLU A 366 -9.13 -8.15 -4.98
C GLU A 366 -8.31 -8.75 -6.13
N LYS A 367 -7.86 -7.92 -7.09
CA LYS A 367 -6.98 -8.38 -8.17
C LYS A 367 -5.65 -8.93 -7.65
N LEU A 368 -5.02 -8.22 -6.72
CA LEU A 368 -3.74 -8.64 -6.12
C LEU A 368 -3.91 -9.94 -5.31
N GLU A 369 -4.97 -10.03 -4.49
CA GLU A 369 -5.29 -11.25 -3.73
C GLU A 369 -5.55 -12.45 -4.65
N ASN A 370 -6.19 -12.23 -5.80
CA ASN A 370 -6.40 -13.28 -6.80
C ASN A 370 -5.09 -13.70 -7.50
N GLU A 371 -4.21 -12.76 -7.81
CA GLU A 371 -2.88 -13.04 -8.37
C GLU A 371 -2.02 -13.84 -7.36
N GLU A 372 -2.03 -13.45 -6.08
CA GLU A 372 -1.35 -14.19 -5.00
C GLU A 372 -1.90 -15.61 -4.81
N ALA A 373 -3.23 -15.77 -4.87
CA ALA A 373 -3.87 -17.07 -4.76
C ALA A 373 -3.49 -18.01 -5.93
N GLU A 374 -3.40 -17.48 -7.15
CA GLU A 374 -3.00 -18.26 -8.33
C GLU A 374 -1.53 -18.66 -8.27
N ILE A 375 -0.64 -17.77 -7.79
CA ILE A 375 0.78 -18.09 -7.57
C ILE A 375 0.91 -19.25 -6.57
N LYS A 376 0.24 -19.16 -5.42
CA LYS A 376 0.24 -20.24 -4.41
C LYS A 376 -0.32 -21.55 -4.96
N ALA A 377 -1.38 -21.49 -5.77
CA ALA A 377 -1.95 -22.67 -6.42
C ALA A 377 -0.96 -23.30 -7.42
N SER A 378 -0.24 -22.48 -8.19
CA SER A 378 0.78 -22.93 -9.15
C SER A 378 1.99 -23.57 -8.47
N GLU A 379 2.49 -22.97 -7.37
CA GLU A 379 3.56 -23.54 -6.54
C GLU A 379 3.15 -24.90 -5.99
N THR A 380 1.94 -24.98 -5.42
CA THR A 380 1.39 -26.23 -4.88
C THR A 380 1.27 -27.30 -5.98
N ARG A 381 0.81 -26.93 -7.18
CA ARG A 381 0.71 -27.83 -8.34
C ARG A 381 2.08 -28.36 -8.76
N SER A 382 3.08 -27.49 -8.81
CA SER A 382 4.46 -27.86 -9.19
C SER A 382 5.10 -28.78 -8.16
N LEU A 383 4.85 -28.54 -6.87
CA LEU A 383 5.35 -29.36 -5.76
C LEU A 383 4.75 -30.78 -5.81
N TRP A 384 3.46 -30.89 -6.12
CA TRP A 384 2.80 -32.18 -6.36
C TRP A 384 3.36 -32.91 -7.59
N GLN A 385 3.53 -32.21 -8.72
CA GLN A 385 4.12 -32.81 -9.92
C GLN A 385 5.54 -33.34 -9.68
N ASN A 386 6.36 -32.61 -8.92
CA ASN A 386 7.71 -33.08 -8.56
C ASN A 386 7.67 -34.28 -7.61
N LYS A 387 6.75 -34.30 -6.63
CA LYS A 387 6.57 -35.49 -5.77
C LYS A 387 6.20 -36.73 -6.59
N VAL A 388 5.25 -36.61 -7.52
CA VAL A 388 4.86 -37.72 -8.39
C VAL A 388 6.03 -38.18 -9.27
N LYS A 389 6.83 -37.26 -9.82
CA LYS A 389 8.01 -37.62 -10.62
C LYS A 389 9.11 -38.34 -9.84
N ASN A 390 9.27 -38.02 -8.56
CA ASN A 390 10.33 -38.59 -7.70
C ASN A 390 9.91 -39.91 -7.03
N HIS A 391 8.67 -40.35 -7.23
CA HIS A 391 8.12 -41.60 -6.73
C HIS A 391 7.58 -42.41 -7.93
N PRO A 392 8.46 -43.06 -8.72
CA PRO A 392 8.07 -43.79 -9.94
C PRO A 392 7.13 -44.99 -9.70
N GLU A 393 6.99 -45.43 -8.45
CA GLU A 393 5.99 -46.39 -7.98
C GLU A 393 4.56 -45.81 -7.88
N TRP A 394 4.41 -44.48 -7.96
CA TRP A 394 3.11 -43.81 -7.99
C TRP A 394 2.63 -43.70 -9.43
N HIS A 395 1.78 -44.63 -9.86
CA HIS A 395 1.11 -44.53 -11.15
C HIS A 395 -0.04 -43.53 -11.08
N VAL A 396 -0.02 -42.51 -11.94
CA VAL A 396 -1.20 -41.67 -12.18
C VAL A 396 -2.17 -42.51 -12.99
N VAL A 397 -3.21 -43.03 -12.34
CA VAL A 397 -4.28 -43.77 -13.03
C VAL A 397 -5.26 -42.75 -13.59
N GLU A 398 -5.20 -42.51 -14.90
CA GLU A 398 -6.32 -41.87 -15.61
C GLU A 398 -7.44 -42.91 -15.71
N VAL A 399 -8.41 -42.81 -14.79
CA VAL A 399 -9.61 -43.65 -14.86
C VAL A 399 -10.55 -43.00 -15.87
N ASP A 400 -10.41 -43.39 -17.14
CA ASP A 400 -11.49 -43.18 -18.09
C ASP A 400 -12.67 -44.05 -17.66
N GLY A 401 -13.82 -43.41 -17.48
CA GLY A 401 -14.93 -43.91 -16.68
C GLY A 401 -15.71 -45.08 -17.28
N ASP A 402 -15.06 -46.24 -17.49
CA ASP A 402 -15.74 -47.48 -17.80
C ASP A 402 -15.93 -48.32 -16.52
N ALA A 403 -17.21 -48.59 -16.21
CA ALA A 403 -17.64 -49.11 -14.92
C ALA A 403 -17.15 -50.54 -14.63
N GLU A 404 -16.68 -51.26 -15.65
CA GLU A 404 -16.24 -52.65 -15.54
C GLU A 404 -14.76 -52.76 -15.11
N GLU A 405 -13.90 -51.78 -15.43
CA GLU A 405 -12.51 -51.75 -14.96
C GLU A 405 -12.41 -51.39 -13.47
N VAL A 406 -13.30 -50.52 -13.00
CA VAL A 406 -13.43 -50.18 -11.57
C VAL A 406 -13.92 -51.38 -10.74
N LYS A 407 -14.72 -52.29 -11.33
CA LYS A 407 -15.12 -53.54 -10.67
C LYS A 407 -13.97 -54.55 -10.58
N ASN A 408 -13.06 -54.59 -11.55
CA ASN A 408 -11.93 -55.52 -11.52
C ASN A 408 -10.87 -55.09 -10.49
N LEU A 409 -10.65 -53.79 -10.28
CA LEU A 409 -9.83 -53.27 -9.17
C LEU A 409 -10.38 -53.64 -7.78
N LYS A 410 -11.67 -53.96 -7.69
CA LYS A 410 -12.34 -54.45 -6.47
C LYS A 410 -11.93 -55.89 -6.10
N ALA A 411 -11.40 -56.67 -7.05
CA ALA A 411 -11.03 -58.07 -6.82
C ALA A 411 -9.60 -58.26 -6.30
N GLU A 412 -8.70 -57.31 -6.54
CA GLU A 412 -7.27 -57.41 -6.18
C GLU A 412 -6.88 -56.55 -4.96
N GLY A 413 -7.65 -55.50 -4.63
CA GLY A 413 -7.43 -54.65 -3.46
C GLY A 413 -8.42 -54.95 -2.34
N GLY A 414 -7.94 -55.48 -1.22
CA GLY A 414 -8.75 -55.90 -0.07
C GLY A 414 -9.90 -54.94 0.28
N ASN A 415 -11.10 -55.53 0.39
CA ASN A 415 -12.43 -54.91 0.47
C ASN A 415 -12.65 -53.78 1.52
N GLY A 416 -11.72 -53.50 2.43
CA GLY A 416 -11.97 -52.52 3.50
C GLY A 416 -11.96 -51.05 3.06
N ILE A 417 -11.00 -50.66 2.22
CA ILE A 417 -10.76 -49.23 1.90
C ILE A 417 -11.73 -48.73 0.83
N PHE A 418 -12.09 -49.59 -0.13
CA PHE A 418 -13.01 -49.23 -1.20
C PHE A 418 -14.44 -49.06 -0.69
N ASP A 419 -14.86 -49.91 0.26
CA ASP A 419 -16.17 -49.82 0.88
C ASP A 419 -16.27 -48.61 1.84
N GLU A 420 -15.19 -48.19 2.50
CA GLU A 420 -15.15 -46.94 3.31
C GLU A 420 -15.22 -45.67 2.45
N VAL A 421 -14.55 -45.64 1.30
CA VAL A 421 -14.63 -44.51 0.35
C VAL A 421 -16.01 -44.43 -0.29
N VAL A 422 -16.62 -45.57 -0.63
CA VAL A 422 -18.00 -45.64 -1.15
C VAL A 422 -19.03 -45.31 -0.06
N ALA A 423 -18.79 -45.69 1.20
CA ALA A 423 -19.63 -45.30 2.33
C ALA A 423 -19.56 -43.78 2.59
N ALA A 424 -18.37 -43.18 2.55
CA ALA A 424 -18.19 -41.73 2.67
C ALA A 424 -18.85 -40.96 1.51
N LEU A 425 -18.82 -41.50 0.29
CA LEU A 425 -19.52 -40.94 -0.87
C LEU A 425 -21.04 -41.11 -0.79
N LYS A 426 -21.54 -42.18 -0.16
CA LYS A 426 -22.97 -42.38 0.14
C LYS A 426 -23.48 -41.48 1.25
N GLU A 427 -22.70 -41.26 2.32
CA GLU A 427 -23.00 -40.28 3.38
C GLU A 427 -23.07 -38.84 2.81
N MET A 428 -22.20 -38.52 1.84
CA MET A 428 -22.27 -37.26 1.10
C MET A 428 -23.52 -37.12 0.22
N ASN A 429 -24.24 -38.21 -0.05
CA ASN A 429 -25.46 -38.25 -0.87
C ASN A 429 -26.76 -38.21 -0.02
N GLU A 430 -26.70 -38.51 1.29
CA GLU A 430 -27.86 -38.43 2.21
C GLU A 430 -28.22 -36.98 2.61
N TYR A 431 -27.29 -36.03 2.49
CA TYR A 431 -27.56 -34.59 2.64
C TYR A 431 -28.02 -33.97 1.31
N ASN A 432 -29.25 -34.32 0.95
CA ASN A 432 -29.92 -34.09 -0.34
C ASN A 432 -29.93 -32.61 -0.81
N TYR A 433 -29.36 -32.34 -1.99
CA TYR A 433 -29.83 -31.27 -2.89
C TYR A 433 -30.06 -31.82 -4.31
N ASN A 434 -31.27 -32.39 -4.47
CA ASN A 434 -32.17 -32.43 -5.63
C ASN A 434 -32.13 -33.64 -6.61
N PRO A 435 -33.31 -34.06 -7.15
CA PRO A 435 -33.75 -35.43 -7.28
C PRO A 435 -34.07 -35.68 -8.75
N SER A 436 -33.02 -35.69 -9.56
CA SER A 436 -33.14 -35.91 -11.00
C SER A 436 -31.88 -36.65 -11.41
N GLY A 437 -31.87 -37.94 -11.07
CA GLY A 437 -30.83 -38.85 -11.49
C GLY A 437 -30.58 -38.71 -12.98
N ARG A 438 -29.39 -38.21 -13.33
CA ARG A 438 -28.76 -38.32 -14.65
C ARG A 438 -27.31 -37.86 -14.52
N TYR A 439 -26.42 -38.84 -14.43
CA TYR A 439 -25.10 -38.89 -15.05
C TYR A 439 -24.46 -37.56 -15.46
N VAL A 440 -23.37 -37.19 -14.78
CA VAL A 440 -22.14 -36.73 -15.46
C VAL A 440 -20.94 -37.23 -14.64
N VAL A 441 -20.52 -38.47 -14.90
CA VAL A 441 -19.18 -38.97 -14.52
C VAL A 441 -18.12 -38.47 -15.51
N ASN A 442 -18.50 -37.88 -16.65
CA ASN A 442 -17.54 -37.33 -17.61
C ASN A 442 -17.35 -35.82 -17.49
N LYS A 443 -16.36 -35.42 -16.68
CA LYS A 443 -15.53 -34.24 -16.96
C LYS A 443 -14.19 -34.34 -16.26
N ILE A 444 -13.36 -35.29 -16.70
CA ILE A 444 -11.91 -35.17 -16.51
C ILE A 444 -11.42 -34.00 -17.38
N TRP A 445 -10.53 -33.24 -16.78
CA TRP A 445 -10.10 -31.91 -17.17
C TRP A 445 -9.45 -31.81 -18.56
N ASN A 446 -9.92 -30.86 -19.37
CA ASN A 446 -9.07 -30.17 -20.33
C ASN A 446 -9.00 -28.69 -19.91
N LEU A 447 -7.87 -28.31 -19.29
CA LEU A 447 -7.70 -27.09 -18.49
C LEU A 447 -7.65 -25.78 -19.31
N LYS A 448 -7.77 -25.85 -20.63
CA LYS A 448 -7.64 -24.66 -21.48
C LYS A 448 -8.94 -23.84 -21.58
N ASP A 449 -10.10 -24.44 -21.35
CA ASP A 449 -11.39 -23.81 -21.71
C ASP A 449 -12.30 -23.37 -20.55
N ASN A 450 -11.96 -23.66 -19.29
CA ASN A 450 -12.89 -23.43 -18.17
C ASN A 450 -12.70 -22.11 -17.41
N HIS A 451 -12.16 -21.07 -18.07
CA HIS A 451 -11.99 -19.74 -17.47
C HIS A 451 -13.30 -18.93 -17.32
N LYS A 452 -14.45 -19.41 -17.81
CA LYS A 452 -15.62 -18.53 -17.99
C LYS A 452 -16.88 -18.79 -17.15
N ALA A 453 -16.97 -19.81 -16.28
CA ALA A 453 -18.28 -20.11 -15.67
C ALA A 453 -18.30 -20.68 -14.25
N ALA A 454 -17.35 -20.32 -13.37
CA ALA A 454 -17.43 -20.71 -11.95
C ALA A 454 -17.35 -19.50 -11.01
N THR A 455 -18.36 -19.36 -10.16
CA THR A 455 -18.46 -18.33 -9.12
C THR A 455 -17.43 -18.55 -8.00
N LEU A 456 -17.03 -17.48 -7.31
CA LEU A 456 -15.99 -17.49 -6.27
C LEU A 456 -16.28 -18.50 -5.14
N LYS A 457 -17.57 -18.76 -4.86
CA LYS A 457 -18.03 -19.73 -3.86
C LYS A 457 -17.72 -21.16 -4.28
N GLU A 458 -17.88 -21.47 -5.57
CA GLU A 458 -17.60 -22.80 -6.14
C GLU A 458 -16.10 -23.10 -6.14
N LYS A 459 -15.26 -22.09 -6.44
CA LYS A 459 -13.79 -22.22 -6.38
C LYS A 459 -13.28 -22.44 -4.95
N ARG A 460 -13.85 -21.76 -3.94
CA ARG A 460 -13.51 -21.97 -2.52
C ARG A 460 -13.94 -23.35 -2.01
N ILE A 461 -15.15 -23.79 -2.37
CA ILE A 461 -15.65 -25.13 -2.00
C ILE A 461 -14.79 -26.22 -2.64
N PHE A 462 -14.35 -26.02 -3.89
CA PHE A 462 -13.42 -26.93 -4.57
C PHE A 462 -12.07 -27.04 -3.86
N LEU A 463 -11.47 -25.93 -3.43
CA LEU A 463 -10.20 -25.92 -2.70
C LEU A 463 -10.31 -26.58 -1.32
N LEU A 464 -11.41 -26.34 -0.59
CA LEU A 464 -11.68 -27.02 0.68
C LEU A 464 -11.85 -28.54 0.50
N LYS A 465 -12.56 -28.96 -0.55
CA LYS A 465 -12.70 -30.39 -0.89
C LYS A 465 -11.36 -31.04 -1.23
N MET A 466 -10.48 -30.35 -1.95
CA MET A 466 -9.13 -30.84 -2.27
C MET A 466 -8.22 -30.94 -1.03
N MET A 467 -8.30 -29.99 -0.11
CA MET A 467 -7.54 -30.02 1.15
C MET A 467 -8.00 -31.15 2.08
N VAL A 468 -9.31 -31.37 2.18
CA VAL A 468 -9.87 -32.47 2.99
C VAL A 468 -9.52 -33.82 2.35
N PHE A 469 -9.64 -33.96 1.02
CA PHE A 469 -9.24 -35.17 0.31
C PHE A 469 -7.75 -35.47 0.47
N GLY A 470 -6.88 -34.44 0.38
CA GLY A 470 -5.44 -34.58 0.61
C GLY A 470 -5.09 -34.94 2.06
N ALA A 471 -5.81 -34.42 3.05
CA ALA A 471 -5.63 -34.77 4.46
C ALA A 471 -6.04 -36.21 4.76
N ILE A 472 -7.17 -36.67 4.20
CA ILE A 472 -7.65 -38.05 4.33
C ILE A 472 -6.68 -39.02 3.64
N LEU A 473 -6.21 -38.70 2.44
CA LEU A 473 -5.23 -39.53 1.74
C LEU A 473 -3.91 -39.65 2.52
N MET A 474 -3.43 -38.55 3.12
CA MET A 474 -2.26 -38.57 4.01
C MET A 474 -2.48 -39.42 5.26
N THR A 475 -3.67 -39.38 5.88
CA THR A 475 -3.94 -40.20 7.06
C THR A 475 -4.05 -41.69 6.73
N VAL A 476 -4.62 -42.02 5.57
CA VAL A 476 -4.67 -43.41 5.06
C VAL A 476 -3.27 -43.93 4.73
N VAL A 477 -2.42 -43.12 4.09
CA VAL A 477 -1.03 -43.48 3.80
C VAL A 477 -0.23 -43.68 5.09
N ILE A 478 -0.39 -42.82 6.10
CA ILE A 478 0.26 -42.98 7.41
C ILE A 478 -0.24 -44.23 8.14
N MET A 479 -1.54 -44.57 8.05
CA MET A 479 -2.09 -45.80 8.63
C MET A 479 -1.60 -47.08 7.93
N LEU A 480 -1.40 -47.03 6.61
CA LEU A 480 -0.83 -48.16 5.84
C LEU A 480 0.66 -48.36 6.17
N LEU A 481 1.42 -47.28 6.31
CA LEU A 481 2.84 -47.32 6.67
C LEU A 481 3.10 -47.78 8.12
N THR A 482 2.13 -47.61 9.02
CA THR A 482 2.25 -48.04 10.42
C THR A 482 1.76 -49.47 10.66
N LYS A 483 0.96 -50.06 9.76
CA LYS A 483 0.43 -51.43 9.89
C LYS A 483 1.28 -52.53 9.23
N PHE A 484 2.27 -52.21 8.39
CA PHE A 484 3.18 -53.21 7.79
C PHE A 484 4.67 -52.82 7.95
N PRO A 485 5.33 -53.13 9.09
CA PRO A 485 6.75 -52.81 9.29
C PRO A 485 7.74 -53.89 8.80
N LEU A 486 7.27 -54.98 8.19
CA LEU A 486 8.09 -56.17 7.94
C LEU A 486 7.93 -56.66 6.51
N LEU A 487 8.74 -56.14 5.58
CA LEU A 487 9.10 -56.85 4.34
C LEU A 487 10.32 -56.22 3.62
N LEU A 488 11.30 -55.70 4.37
CA LEU A 488 12.64 -55.43 3.83
C LEU A 488 13.70 -55.79 4.86
N THR A 489 14.69 -56.58 4.43
CA THR A 489 15.92 -57.09 5.12
C THR A 489 15.71 -58.40 5.92
N PHE A 490 16.36 -59.55 5.66
CA PHE A 490 17.77 -59.84 5.36
C PHE A 490 17.97 -61.10 4.44
N PRO A 491 19.20 -61.36 3.92
CA PRO A 491 19.52 -62.16 2.72
C PRO A 491 19.97 -63.61 3.01
N GLN A 492 19.82 -64.47 2.00
CA GLN A 492 20.58 -65.71 1.83
C GLN A 492 21.76 -65.45 0.90
N VAL A 493 22.99 -65.81 1.29
CA VAL A 493 23.99 -66.47 0.40
C VAL A 493 24.97 -67.27 1.30
N LEU A 494 25.15 -68.54 0.92
CA LEU A 494 26.19 -69.48 1.36
C LEU A 494 27.60 -69.02 0.91
N LEU A 495 28.61 -69.41 1.71
CA LEU A 495 30.07 -69.32 1.55
C LEU A 495 30.75 -68.02 2.03
#